data_AF-A0A9N8H8Y1-F1
#
_entry.id   AF-A0A9N8H8Y1-F1
#
_cell.length_a   1.000
_cell.length_b   1.000
_cell.length_c   1.000
_cell.angle_alpha   90.00
_cell.angle_beta   90.00
_cell.angle_gamma   90.00
#
_symmetry.space_group_name_H-M   'P 1'
#
loop_
_entity.id
_entity.type
_entity.pdbx_description
1 polymer ?
#
loop_
_entity_poly.entity_id
_entity_poly.type
_entity_poly.pdbx_seq_one_letter_code
_entity_poly.pdbx_strand_id
1 'polypeptide(L)'
;MMLDDMEDYFEGPEDNGHYATFPESYFEETVQCFNKFDNPLVMQAQDAGWRKFLEYYFSDEAVWDDYPEEDKFAEYFIEKDKFFGRSNLRYEITEPCNYASNAAYYGSAIRVCDKEWKTFNVSSQAVIMRCLSVIAVASSWFHGSLNNVGARWDGKAIEMTINVAYQLAISSVSSDSTIFRAGSNEFNQTPIVELSDPVVYLPLNDSLPIDRWFEFLNTLPISDGKLELQAAALFHFSCAATMPFVLCETVMGLLAPALSDPSFLIDVYTPELKTVAQAENFPMPLRTGLPLFCQGLSVMIGFIYSIVFQEKFLPLGVVTDSAIFRAFVSAINPLVEGGFRLFHNIRNSEKKGYNGNKDVYPGADFCNKHSAHALWHQKAASGLFEIFVYADDINEAVRDYQKTVKGRKLSALQSTLRWLRSTAGSISEPESQDSSVQ
;
A
#
# COMPACT_ATOMS: atom_id res chain seq x y z
N MET A 1 12.75 20.62 9.37
CA MET A 1 13.78 20.18 10.34
C MET A 1 14.35 18.84 9.93
N MET A 2 13.64 17.71 10.07
CA MET A 2 14.22 16.40 9.73
C MET A 2 14.63 16.24 8.26
N LEU A 3 13.80 16.68 7.30
CA LEU A 3 14.18 16.65 5.88
C LEU A 3 15.38 17.55 5.58
N ASP A 4 15.53 18.65 6.32
CA ASP A 4 16.68 19.55 6.20
C ASP A 4 17.93 18.90 6.81
N ASP A 5 17.80 18.24 7.96
CA ASP A 5 18.90 17.51 8.60
C ASP A 5 19.39 16.35 7.70
N MET A 6 18.49 15.74 6.93
CA MET A 6 18.84 14.73 5.93
C MET A 6 19.57 15.35 4.72
N GLU A 7 19.10 16.48 4.20
CA GLU A 7 19.75 17.15 3.06
C GLU A 7 21.15 17.65 3.43
N ASP A 8 21.26 18.29 4.60
CA ASP A 8 22.52 18.76 5.18
C ASP A 8 23.59 17.67 5.24
N TYR A 9 23.18 16.45 5.58
CA TYR A 9 24.06 15.28 5.63
C TYR A 9 24.59 14.88 4.24
N PHE A 10 23.75 14.91 3.21
CA PHE A 10 24.11 14.40 1.88
C PHE A 10 24.87 15.41 1.02
N GLU A 11 24.42 16.66 1.01
CA GLU A 11 25.03 17.75 0.23
C GLU A 11 26.21 18.40 0.96
N GLY A 12 26.24 18.29 2.30
CA GLY A 12 27.20 19.00 3.14
C GLY A 12 26.83 20.49 3.28
N PRO A 13 27.52 21.24 4.16
CA PRO A 13 27.34 22.69 4.20
C PRO A 13 27.74 23.28 2.84
N GLU A 14 26.90 24.14 2.28
CA GLU A 14 27.25 24.97 1.14
C GLU A 14 28.56 25.71 1.43
N ASP A 15 29.37 26.01 0.40
CA ASP A 15 30.70 26.66 0.50
C ASP A 15 30.72 27.96 1.35
N ASN A 16 29.56 28.52 1.70
CA ASN A 16 29.37 29.72 2.50
C ASN A 16 29.00 29.45 3.97
N GLY A 17 29.01 28.19 4.43
CA GLY A 17 28.55 27.81 5.77
C GLY A 17 27.03 27.82 5.95
N HIS A 18 26.29 27.84 4.84
CA HIS A 18 24.84 27.65 4.84
C HIS A 18 24.51 26.16 4.74
N TYR A 19 23.51 25.75 5.48
CA TYR A 19 22.98 24.39 5.50
C TYR A 19 22.18 24.13 4.21
N ALA A 20 22.39 22.98 3.57
CA ALA A 20 21.64 22.57 2.40
C ALA A 20 20.20 22.28 2.82
N THR A 21 19.24 22.96 2.19
CA THR A 21 17.82 22.77 2.49
C THR A 21 17.17 21.93 1.42
N PHE A 22 16.45 20.88 1.81
CA PHE A 22 15.59 20.17 0.87
C PHE A 22 14.55 21.16 0.32
N PRO A 23 14.10 21.03 -0.96
CA PRO A 23 13.26 22.05 -1.58
C PRO A 23 12.05 22.43 -0.72
N GLU A 24 11.96 23.68 -0.29
CA GLU A 24 10.89 24.18 0.60
C GLU A 24 9.49 23.86 0.04
N SER A 25 9.34 23.90 -1.29
CA SER A 25 8.11 23.52 -1.99
C SER A 25 7.64 22.10 -1.66
N TYR A 26 8.54 21.16 -1.39
CA TYR A 26 8.18 19.80 -1.03
C TYR A 26 7.51 19.76 0.35
N PHE A 27 8.06 20.48 1.31
CA PHE A 27 7.48 20.59 2.65
C PHE A 27 6.13 21.31 2.61
N GLU A 28 6.04 22.42 1.87
CA GLU A 28 4.79 23.14 1.66
C GLU A 28 3.72 22.25 1.01
N GLU A 29 4.07 21.51 -0.05
CA GLU A 29 3.17 20.56 -0.71
C GLU A 29 2.73 19.45 0.25
N THR A 30 3.63 18.93 1.08
CA THR A 30 3.30 17.93 2.12
C THR A 30 2.28 18.48 3.11
N VAL A 31 2.54 19.67 3.68
CA VAL A 31 1.65 20.32 4.66
C VAL A 31 0.30 20.65 4.04
N GLN A 32 0.29 21.21 2.83
CA GLN A 32 -0.95 21.49 2.09
C GLN A 32 -1.74 20.21 1.83
N CYS A 33 -1.07 19.13 1.45
CA CYS A 33 -1.70 17.84 1.22
C CYS A 33 -2.32 17.27 2.51
N PHE A 34 -1.59 17.28 3.62
CA PHE A 34 -2.11 16.77 4.90
C PHE A 34 -3.30 17.59 5.40
N ASN A 35 -3.27 18.91 5.18
CA ASN A 35 -4.38 19.81 5.53
C ASN A 35 -5.59 19.66 4.59
N LYS A 36 -5.41 19.22 3.34
CA LYS A 36 -6.50 19.09 2.34
C LYS A 36 -7.62 18.16 2.79
N PHE A 37 -7.28 17.10 3.52
CA PHE A 37 -8.24 16.10 3.99
C PHE A 37 -8.71 16.34 5.43
N ASP A 38 -8.66 17.61 5.86
CA ASP A 38 -9.24 18.17 7.09
C ASP A 38 -8.74 17.50 8.38
N ASN A 39 -7.49 17.05 8.38
CA ASN A 39 -6.90 16.41 9.54
C ASN A 39 -5.51 16.98 9.89
N PRO A 40 -5.45 18.11 10.63
CA PRO A 40 -4.19 18.60 11.16
C PRO A 40 -3.49 17.58 12.07
N LEU A 41 -4.21 16.55 12.57
CA LEU A 41 -3.62 15.49 13.38
C LEU A 41 -2.61 14.66 12.60
N VAL A 42 -2.72 14.54 11.26
CA VAL A 42 -1.70 13.79 10.50
C VAL A 42 -0.35 14.50 10.59
N MET A 43 -0.31 15.80 10.29
CA MET A 43 0.92 16.58 10.44
C MET A 43 1.41 16.58 11.89
N GLN A 44 0.53 16.78 12.87
CA GLN A 44 0.89 16.71 14.29
C GLN A 44 1.47 15.35 14.67
N ALA A 45 0.94 14.25 14.14
CA ALA A 45 1.42 12.90 14.41
C ALA A 45 2.78 12.63 13.76
N GLN A 46 3.02 13.16 12.55
CA GLN A 46 4.34 13.09 11.93
C GLN A 46 5.37 13.89 12.75
N ASP A 47 5.06 15.14 13.10
CA ASP A 47 5.92 15.97 13.95
C ASP A 47 6.18 15.32 15.32
N ALA A 48 5.15 14.75 15.94
CA ALA A 48 5.27 14.02 17.19
C ALA A 48 6.10 12.74 17.02
N GLY A 49 5.96 12.01 15.90
CA GLY A 49 6.76 10.83 15.61
C GLY A 49 8.24 11.14 15.53
N TRP A 50 8.60 12.18 14.76
CA TRP A 50 9.99 12.65 14.66
C TRP A 50 10.53 13.16 15.99
N ARG A 51 9.73 13.89 16.76
CA ARG A 51 10.10 14.33 18.11
C ARG A 51 10.31 13.15 19.05
N LYS A 52 9.43 12.15 19.04
CA LYS A 52 9.54 10.93 19.87
C LYS A 52 10.77 10.11 19.52
N PHE A 53 11.14 10.06 18.24
CA PHE A 53 12.40 9.45 17.80
C PHE A 53 13.61 10.13 18.46
N LEU A 54 13.68 11.46 18.44
CA LEU A 54 14.75 12.21 19.08
C LEU A 54 14.71 12.11 20.62
N GLU A 55 13.52 12.20 21.24
CA GLU A 55 13.33 12.00 22.68
C GLU A 55 13.86 10.63 23.12
N TYR A 56 13.55 9.57 22.35
CA TYR A 56 14.07 8.23 22.60
C TYR A 56 15.59 8.17 22.46
N TYR A 57 16.14 8.72 21.36
CA TYR A 57 17.59 8.72 21.11
C TYR A 57 18.39 9.40 22.22
N PHE A 58 17.90 10.52 22.76
CA PHE A 58 18.57 11.27 23.83
C PHE A 58 18.20 10.83 25.26
N SER A 59 17.35 9.82 25.42
CA SER A 59 16.98 9.31 26.74
C SER A 59 18.02 8.33 27.28
N ASP A 60 18.22 8.31 28.60
CA ASP A 60 18.98 7.25 29.28
C ASP A 60 18.28 5.86 29.16
N GLU A 61 17.03 5.87 28.70
CA GLU A 61 16.17 4.71 28.42
C GLU A 61 16.26 4.25 26.96
N ALA A 62 17.23 4.75 26.18
CA ALA A 62 17.72 4.08 24.99
C ALA A 62 18.43 2.77 25.41
N VAL A 63 17.67 1.88 26.06
CA VAL A 63 17.96 0.47 26.10
C VAL A 63 17.82 0.07 24.65
N TRP A 64 18.96 0.06 23.95
CA TRP A 64 19.12 -0.67 22.71
C TRP A 64 18.76 -2.11 23.06
N ASP A 65 17.47 -2.45 22.96
CA ASP A 65 17.06 -3.81 22.74
C ASP A 65 17.67 -4.16 21.39
N ASP A 66 18.93 -4.60 21.45
CA ASP A 66 19.78 -4.81 20.30
C ASP A 66 19.00 -5.65 19.30
N TYR A 67 18.62 -5.01 18.19
CA TYR A 67 18.16 -5.77 17.05
C TYR A 67 19.31 -6.72 16.69
N PRO A 68 19.03 -8.02 16.51
CA PRO A 68 20.07 -9.05 16.50
C PRO A 68 21.25 -8.65 15.61
N GLU A 69 22.49 -8.76 16.10
CA GLU A 69 23.66 -8.35 15.31
C GLU A 69 23.79 -9.10 13.98
N GLU A 70 23.26 -10.33 13.94
CA GLU A 70 23.18 -11.18 12.75
C GLU A 70 22.30 -10.56 11.65
N ASP A 71 21.49 -9.56 12.00
CA ASP A 71 20.62 -8.85 11.09
C ASP A 71 21.15 -7.50 10.60
N LYS A 72 22.39 -7.10 10.94
CA LYS A 72 22.99 -5.85 10.46
C LYS A 72 23.09 -5.83 8.92
N PHE A 73 22.48 -4.83 8.32
CA PHE A 73 22.34 -4.62 6.86
C PHE A 73 23.64 -4.13 6.19
N ALA A 74 23.68 -4.19 4.85
CA ALA A 74 24.88 -3.90 4.06
C ALA A 74 25.37 -2.44 4.19
N GLU A 75 24.48 -1.50 4.54
CA GLU A 75 24.82 -0.09 4.78
C GLU A 75 25.76 0.12 5.99
N TYR A 76 25.95 -0.88 6.85
CA TYR A 76 26.87 -0.79 7.98
C TYR A 76 28.30 -0.40 7.54
N PHE A 77 28.68 -0.71 6.30
CA PHE A 77 30.00 -0.44 5.73
C PHE A 77 30.11 0.89 4.94
N ILE A 78 29.08 1.74 4.94
CA ILE A 78 29.19 3.08 4.32
C ILE A 78 30.08 3.97 5.21
N GLU A 79 31.28 4.33 4.73
CA GLU A 79 32.32 5.08 5.46
C GLU A 79 32.03 6.59 5.69
N LYS A 80 30.77 7.04 5.60
CA LYS A 80 30.41 8.43 5.96
C LYS A 80 30.26 8.56 7.47
N ASP A 81 30.59 9.75 8.01
CA ASP A 81 30.14 10.17 9.34
C ASP A 81 28.62 9.94 9.40
N LYS A 82 28.11 9.24 10.42
CA LYS A 82 26.70 8.83 10.60
C LYS A 82 25.88 9.83 11.42
N PHE A 83 26.44 10.98 11.78
CA PHE A 83 25.78 11.96 12.64
C PHE A 83 24.96 12.99 11.83
N PHE A 84 23.64 12.98 12.05
CA PHE A 84 22.67 13.94 11.53
C PHE A 84 22.40 15.04 12.57
N GLY A 85 21.73 16.11 12.13
CA GLY A 85 21.30 17.21 13.00
C GLY A 85 22.35 18.31 13.21
N ARG A 86 21.90 19.42 13.77
CA ARG A 86 22.72 20.62 14.02
C ARG A 86 23.66 20.44 15.22
N SER A 87 24.69 21.28 15.33
CA SER A 87 25.82 21.09 16.28
C SER A 87 25.45 20.83 17.75
N ASN A 88 24.30 21.33 18.23
CA ASN A 88 23.82 21.15 19.60
C ASN A 88 22.80 20.00 19.76
N LEU A 89 22.40 19.36 18.67
CA LEU A 89 21.43 18.26 18.59
C LEU A 89 21.89 17.23 17.54
N ARG A 90 23.15 16.78 17.64
CA ARG A 90 23.66 15.72 16.76
C ARG A 90 23.22 14.35 17.28
N TYR A 91 22.77 13.49 16.38
CA TYR A 91 22.39 12.11 16.66
C TYR A 91 22.92 11.18 15.58
N GLU A 92 23.34 9.99 15.98
CA GLU A 92 23.86 8.94 15.10
C GLU A 92 22.70 8.19 14.44
N ILE A 93 22.85 7.91 13.15
CA ILE A 93 21.90 7.15 12.33
C ILE A 93 22.61 5.91 11.78
N THR A 94 22.07 4.75 12.11
CA THR A 94 22.74 3.47 11.81
C THR A 94 22.89 3.21 10.31
N GLU A 95 21.83 3.50 9.54
CA GLU A 95 21.75 3.31 8.09
C GLU A 95 21.32 4.61 7.39
N PRO A 96 22.26 5.53 7.10
CA PRO A 96 21.94 6.87 6.61
C PRO A 96 21.09 6.92 5.34
N CYS A 97 21.31 5.98 4.41
CA CYS A 97 20.58 5.98 3.14
C CYS A 97 19.21 5.35 3.28
N ASN A 98 19.08 4.26 4.03
CA ASN A 98 17.79 3.69 4.37
C ASN A 98 16.95 4.66 5.21
N TYR A 99 17.57 5.38 6.14
CA TYR A 99 16.95 6.43 6.93
C TYR A 99 16.31 7.53 6.07
N ALA A 100 17.06 8.11 5.13
CA ALA A 100 16.59 9.23 4.33
C ALA A 100 15.65 8.83 3.18
N SER A 101 15.87 7.66 2.57
CA SER A 101 15.05 7.17 1.46
C SER A 101 13.59 6.91 1.82
N ASN A 102 13.29 6.74 3.10
CA ASN A 102 11.93 6.65 3.61
C ASN A 102 11.11 7.94 3.45
N ALA A 103 11.73 9.10 3.25
CA ALA A 103 11.00 10.31 2.87
C ALA A 103 10.27 10.16 1.52
N ALA A 104 10.63 9.18 0.68
CA ALA A 104 9.86 8.84 -0.51
C ALA A 104 8.38 8.52 -0.16
N TYR A 105 8.06 7.97 1.00
CA TYR A 105 6.66 7.70 1.32
C TYR A 105 5.81 8.98 1.48
N TYR A 106 6.42 10.13 1.85
CA TYR A 106 5.73 11.42 1.79
C TYR A 106 5.42 11.84 0.35
N GLY A 107 6.32 11.57 -0.60
CA GLY A 107 6.08 11.80 -2.02
C GLY A 107 4.86 11.02 -2.53
N SER A 108 4.73 9.77 -2.09
CA SER A 108 3.52 8.98 -2.36
C SER A 108 2.27 9.52 -1.68
N ALA A 109 2.37 10.03 -0.46
CA ALA A 109 1.26 10.70 0.22
C ALA A 109 0.80 11.97 -0.52
N ILE A 110 1.72 12.81 -1.02
CA ILE A 110 1.42 13.98 -1.86
C ILE A 110 0.64 13.55 -3.12
N ARG A 111 1.04 12.45 -3.76
CA ARG A 111 0.36 11.92 -4.95
C ARG A 111 -1.11 11.56 -4.69
N VAL A 112 -1.48 11.19 -3.46
CA VAL A 112 -2.88 10.95 -3.07
C VAL A 112 -3.72 12.22 -3.23
N CYS A 113 -3.16 13.38 -2.87
CA CYS A 113 -3.84 14.66 -2.96
C CYS A 113 -4.05 15.13 -4.40
N ASP A 114 -3.12 14.79 -5.30
CA ASP A 114 -3.19 15.16 -6.71
C ASP A 114 -4.02 14.20 -7.56
N LYS A 115 -4.28 12.99 -7.06
CA LYS A 115 -5.05 11.97 -7.77
C LYS A 115 -6.55 12.29 -7.72
N GLU A 116 -7.17 12.27 -8.90
CA GLU A 116 -8.63 12.22 -9.03
C GLU A 116 -9.12 10.78 -8.77
N TRP A 117 -9.65 10.54 -7.57
CA TRP A 117 -10.22 9.25 -7.16
C TRP A 117 -11.64 9.09 -7.68
N LYS A 118 -11.98 7.89 -8.16
CA LYS A 118 -13.25 7.61 -8.83
C LYS A 118 -14.31 7.09 -7.86
N THR A 119 -13.91 6.22 -6.94
CA THR A 119 -14.82 5.60 -5.97
C THR A 119 -14.52 5.96 -4.53
N PHE A 120 -13.27 6.31 -4.22
CA PHE A 120 -12.84 6.63 -2.85
C PHE A 120 -13.26 8.04 -2.45
N ASN A 121 -14.02 8.13 -1.36
CA ASN A 121 -14.42 9.41 -0.78
C ASN A 121 -13.26 10.06 -0.01
N VAL A 122 -13.48 11.28 0.51
CA VAL A 122 -12.48 12.03 1.28
C VAL A 122 -11.94 11.23 2.47
N SER A 123 -12.79 10.46 3.17
CA SER A 123 -12.35 9.65 4.31
C SER A 123 -11.41 8.52 3.89
N SER A 124 -11.71 7.82 2.79
CA SER A 124 -10.82 6.79 2.23
C SER A 124 -9.49 7.41 1.78
N GLN A 125 -9.52 8.56 1.11
CA GLN A 125 -8.32 9.29 0.70
C GLN A 125 -7.47 9.72 1.89
N ALA A 126 -8.11 10.19 2.97
CA ALA A 126 -7.43 10.54 4.21
C ALA A 126 -6.72 9.33 4.83
N VAL A 127 -7.35 8.15 4.84
CA VAL A 127 -6.69 6.94 5.36
C VAL A 127 -5.52 6.52 4.48
N ILE A 128 -5.65 6.55 3.16
CA ILE A 128 -4.54 6.24 2.24
C ILE A 128 -3.33 7.17 2.51
N MET A 129 -3.60 8.47 2.66
CA MET A 129 -2.59 9.47 2.97
C MET A 129 -1.92 9.20 4.33
N ARG A 130 -2.68 8.85 5.36
CA ARG A 130 -2.16 8.43 6.69
C ARG A 130 -1.26 7.21 6.59
N CYS A 131 -1.71 6.17 5.89
CA CYS A 131 -1.00 4.92 5.68
C CYS A 131 0.38 5.15 5.07
N LEU A 132 0.45 5.95 4.00
CA LEU A 132 1.71 6.28 3.35
C LEU A 132 2.59 7.17 4.24
N SER A 133 2.01 8.19 4.89
CA SER A 133 2.80 9.11 5.72
C SER A 133 3.45 8.43 6.92
N VAL A 134 2.76 7.50 7.60
CA VAL A 134 3.31 6.87 8.82
C VAL A 134 4.48 5.95 8.51
N ILE A 135 4.51 5.31 7.33
CA ILE A 135 5.67 4.49 6.93
C ILE A 135 6.94 5.34 6.88
N ALA A 136 6.86 6.59 6.40
CA ALA A 136 8.03 7.48 6.32
C ALA A 136 8.73 7.62 7.68
N VAL A 137 7.99 8.01 8.72
CA VAL A 137 8.56 8.22 10.05
C VAL A 137 8.90 6.90 10.75
N ALA A 138 8.05 5.88 10.64
CA ALA A 138 8.25 4.60 11.32
C ALA A 138 9.46 3.84 10.77
N SER A 139 9.61 3.79 9.44
CA SER A 139 10.73 3.12 8.79
C SER A 139 12.03 3.92 8.94
N SER A 140 11.99 5.26 8.86
CA SER A 140 13.15 6.07 9.24
C SER A 140 13.55 5.85 10.69
N TRP A 141 12.61 5.69 11.64
CA TRP A 141 12.98 5.31 12.99
C TRP A 141 13.70 3.96 13.00
N PHE A 142 13.13 2.93 12.38
CA PHE A 142 13.75 1.60 12.33
C PHE A 142 15.18 1.65 11.81
N HIS A 143 15.41 2.21 10.61
CA HIS A 143 16.74 2.28 10.02
C HIS A 143 17.67 3.27 10.71
N GLY A 144 17.11 4.26 11.39
CA GLY A 144 17.83 5.24 12.19
C GLY A 144 18.44 4.63 13.45
N SER A 145 17.69 3.78 14.16
CA SER A 145 18.11 3.24 15.45
C SER A 145 18.38 1.73 15.46
N LEU A 146 17.92 0.97 14.48
CA LEU A 146 17.87 -0.50 14.50
C LEU A 146 17.39 -1.06 15.85
N ASN A 147 16.21 -0.62 16.30
CA ASN A 147 15.62 -1.11 17.55
C ASN A 147 14.27 -1.79 17.30
N ASN A 148 13.84 -2.62 18.26
CA ASN A 148 12.61 -3.40 18.13
C ASN A 148 11.35 -2.53 18.00
N VAL A 149 11.29 -1.38 18.69
CA VAL A 149 10.12 -0.46 18.63
C VAL A 149 9.94 0.08 17.22
N GLY A 150 11.00 0.64 16.63
CA GLY A 150 11.04 1.15 15.26
C GLY A 150 10.74 0.04 14.26
N ALA A 151 11.42 -1.11 14.35
CA ALA A 151 11.19 -2.27 13.48
C ALA A 151 9.72 -2.69 13.48
N ARG A 152 9.12 -2.73 14.67
CA ARG A 152 7.74 -3.14 14.82
C ARG A 152 6.75 -2.10 14.31
N TRP A 153 7.03 -0.82 14.55
CA TRP A 153 6.18 0.26 14.05
C TRP A 153 6.20 0.32 12.53
N ASP A 154 7.38 0.16 11.92
CA ASP A 154 7.56 0.06 10.46
C ASP A 154 6.77 -1.12 9.88
N GLY A 155 7.02 -2.34 10.39
CA GLY A 155 6.31 -3.53 9.96
C GLY A 155 4.79 -3.38 10.05
N LYS A 156 4.28 -2.84 11.17
CA LYS A 156 2.84 -2.59 11.36
C LYS A 156 2.29 -1.54 10.41
N ALA A 157 3.04 -0.48 10.12
CA ALA A 157 2.65 0.54 9.16
C ALA A 157 2.48 -0.05 7.75
N ILE A 158 3.40 -0.91 7.33
CA ILE A 158 3.36 -1.58 6.02
C ILE A 158 2.20 -2.60 5.96
N GLU A 159 2.07 -3.46 6.96
CA GLU A 159 0.98 -4.45 7.06
C GLU A 159 -0.41 -3.79 7.03
N MET A 160 -0.58 -2.74 7.83
CA MET A 160 -1.79 -1.92 7.83
C MET A 160 -2.08 -1.37 6.43
N THR A 161 -1.08 -0.81 5.75
CA THR A 161 -1.25 -0.17 4.43
C THR A 161 -1.78 -1.14 3.38
N ILE A 162 -1.22 -2.35 3.30
CA ILE A 162 -1.72 -3.37 2.37
C ILE A 162 -3.10 -3.88 2.77
N ASN A 163 -3.38 -4.03 4.07
CA ASN A 163 -4.71 -4.43 4.54
C ASN A 163 -5.77 -3.39 4.14
N VAL A 164 -5.48 -2.10 4.32
CA VAL A 164 -6.34 -1.00 3.86
C VAL A 164 -6.57 -1.07 2.35
N ALA A 165 -5.52 -1.29 1.55
CA ALA A 165 -5.67 -1.41 0.10
C ALA A 165 -6.58 -2.57 -0.30
N TYR A 166 -6.41 -3.73 0.34
CA TYR A 166 -7.25 -4.89 0.13
C TYR A 166 -8.73 -4.58 0.46
N GLN A 167 -8.99 -4.06 1.65
CA GLN A 167 -10.35 -3.73 2.09
C GLN A 167 -11.02 -2.69 1.19
N LEU A 168 -10.28 -1.68 0.71
CA LEU A 168 -10.78 -0.69 -0.23
C LEU A 168 -11.15 -1.33 -1.57
N ALA A 169 -10.31 -2.21 -2.10
CA ALA A 169 -10.55 -2.90 -3.38
C ALA A 169 -11.86 -3.71 -3.35
N ILE A 170 -12.11 -4.43 -2.25
CA ILE A 170 -13.31 -5.28 -2.09
C ILE A 170 -14.55 -4.55 -1.57
N SER A 171 -14.46 -3.24 -1.29
CA SER A 171 -15.53 -2.50 -0.61
C SER A 171 -16.87 -2.45 -1.36
N SER A 172 -16.88 -2.69 -2.67
CA SER A 172 -18.10 -2.77 -3.50
C SER A 172 -18.74 -4.15 -3.56
N VAL A 173 -18.02 -5.18 -3.12
CA VAL A 173 -18.52 -6.56 -3.09
C VAL A 173 -19.48 -6.71 -1.92
N SER A 174 -20.61 -7.38 -2.12
CA SER A 174 -21.60 -7.67 -1.07
C SER A 174 -21.40 -9.11 -0.58
N SER A 175 -20.55 -9.28 0.43
CA SER A 175 -20.30 -10.58 1.07
C SER A 175 -20.35 -10.45 2.60
N ASP A 176 -20.96 -11.45 3.25
CA ASP A 176 -20.99 -11.63 4.71
C ASP A 176 -19.82 -12.49 5.21
N SER A 177 -18.97 -12.95 4.29
CA SER A 177 -17.81 -13.78 4.61
C SER A 177 -16.75 -13.00 5.39
N THR A 178 -16.50 -13.40 6.63
CA THR A 178 -15.46 -12.79 7.45
C THR A 178 -14.05 -13.06 6.90
N ILE A 179 -13.81 -14.26 6.37
CA ILE A 179 -12.52 -14.65 5.76
C ILE A 179 -12.22 -13.77 4.55
N PHE A 180 -13.18 -13.62 3.63
CA PHE A 180 -13.01 -12.74 2.47
C PHE A 180 -12.84 -11.29 2.90
N ARG A 181 -13.64 -10.80 3.86
CA ARG A 181 -13.58 -9.41 4.30
C ARG A 181 -12.27 -9.04 5.01
N ALA A 182 -11.72 -9.94 5.81
CA ALA A 182 -10.48 -9.73 6.55
C ALA A 182 -9.22 -10.11 5.75
N GLY A 183 -9.35 -10.97 4.73
CA GLY A 183 -8.19 -11.60 4.07
C GLY A 183 -7.37 -12.47 5.03
N SER A 184 -7.99 -12.91 6.13
CA SER A 184 -7.36 -13.64 7.24
C SER A 184 -8.40 -14.51 7.95
N ASN A 185 -7.96 -15.57 8.62
CA ASN A 185 -8.77 -16.38 9.54
C ASN A 185 -8.52 -16.04 11.02
N GLU A 186 -7.61 -15.11 11.33
CA GLU A 186 -7.17 -14.80 12.70
C GLU A 186 -8.02 -13.74 13.38
N PHE A 187 -8.58 -12.81 12.61
CA PHE A 187 -9.32 -11.66 13.14
C PHE A 187 -10.52 -11.31 12.26
N ASN A 188 -11.49 -10.65 12.88
CA ASN A 188 -12.62 -10.07 12.17
C ASN A 188 -12.18 -8.81 11.41
N GLN A 189 -12.94 -8.45 10.37
CA GLN A 189 -12.72 -7.20 9.65
C GLN A 189 -12.81 -6.01 10.62
N THR A 190 -11.69 -5.32 10.80
CA THR A 190 -11.66 -4.02 11.48
C THR A 190 -11.88 -2.93 10.43
N PRO A 191 -12.81 -1.99 10.64
CA PRO A 191 -13.00 -0.86 9.73
C PRO A 191 -11.68 -0.15 9.43
N ILE A 192 -11.46 0.19 8.17
CA ILE A 192 -10.22 0.79 7.66
C ILE A 192 -9.70 1.96 8.51
N VAL A 193 -10.60 2.84 8.97
CA VAL A 193 -10.25 4.00 9.81
C VAL A 193 -9.80 3.56 11.21
N GLU A 194 -10.52 2.61 11.81
CA GLU A 194 -10.21 2.06 13.14
C GLU A 194 -8.89 1.26 13.12
N LEU A 195 -8.53 0.70 11.97
CA LEU A 195 -7.25 0.02 11.78
C LEU A 195 -6.08 1.02 11.71
N SER A 196 -6.29 2.17 11.07
CA SER A 196 -5.19 3.12 10.81
C SER A 196 -4.83 4.00 12.00
N ASP A 197 -5.83 4.43 12.76
CA ASP A 197 -5.66 5.44 13.79
C ASP A 197 -4.69 5.01 14.92
N PRO A 198 -4.74 3.77 15.43
CA PRO A 198 -3.80 3.29 16.47
C PRO A 198 -2.34 3.30 16.04
N VAL A 199 -2.04 3.08 14.76
CA VAL A 199 -0.67 3.04 14.23
C VAL A 199 -0.17 4.44 13.91
N VAL A 200 -1.02 5.26 13.28
CA VAL A 200 -0.68 6.59 12.77
C VAL A 200 -0.58 7.61 13.91
N TYR A 201 -1.52 7.56 14.85
CA TYR A 201 -1.59 8.52 15.97
C TYR A 201 -0.89 8.03 17.23
N LEU A 202 -0.17 6.91 17.16
CA LEU A 202 0.64 6.41 18.27
C LEU A 202 1.54 7.51 18.90
N PRO A 203 2.23 8.36 18.12
CA PRO A 203 3.08 9.41 18.69
C PRO A 203 2.35 10.53 19.43
N LEU A 204 1.03 10.68 19.22
CA LEU A 204 0.19 11.64 19.91
C LEU A 204 -0.34 11.12 21.25
N ASN A 205 -0.14 9.83 21.54
CA ASN A 205 -0.61 9.24 22.78
C ASN A 205 0.39 9.45 23.92
N ASP A 206 0.37 10.63 24.53
CA ASP A 206 1.24 10.96 25.68
C ASP A 206 1.01 10.06 26.91
N SER A 207 -0.10 9.31 26.96
CA SER A 207 -0.36 8.36 28.05
C SER A 207 0.36 7.02 27.88
N LEU A 208 0.89 6.74 26.69
CA LEU A 208 1.59 5.50 26.36
C LEU A 208 3.08 5.80 26.11
N PRO A 209 3.97 5.53 27.08
CA PRO A 209 5.40 5.78 26.92
C PRO A 209 6.01 4.89 25.83
N ILE A 210 7.13 5.34 25.23
CA ILE A 210 7.74 4.75 24.03
C ILE A 210 8.15 3.28 24.26
N ASP A 211 8.64 2.96 25.46
CA ASP A 211 9.02 1.60 25.89
C ASP A 211 7.84 0.59 25.84
N ARG A 212 6.59 1.09 25.84
CA ARG A 212 5.38 0.26 25.74
C ARG A 212 4.81 0.17 24.33
N TRP A 213 5.36 0.90 23.36
CA TRP A 213 4.86 0.92 21.99
C TRP A 213 4.97 -0.44 21.31
N PHE A 214 6.07 -1.17 21.51
CA PHE A 214 6.26 -2.51 20.93
C PHE A 214 5.14 -3.47 21.36
N GLU A 215 4.84 -3.54 22.66
CA GLU A 215 3.76 -4.37 23.19
C GLU A 215 2.41 -3.92 22.64
N PHE A 216 2.12 -2.62 22.64
CA PHE A 216 0.89 -2.07 22.10
C PHE A 216 0.69 -2.44 20.63
N LEU A 217 1.71 -2.26 19.79
CA LEU A 217 1.68 -2.59 18.37
C LEU A 217 1.42 -4.09 18.13
N ASN A 218 1.90 -4.97 19.01
CA ASN A 218 1.62 -6.41 18.98
C ASN A 218 0.17 -6.77 19.32
N THR A 219 -0.57 -5.89 20.01
CA THR A 219 -1.98 -6.14 20.33
C THR A 219 -2.94 -5.77 19.19
N LEU A 220 -2.45 -5.05 18.17
CA LEU A 220 -3.29 -4.62 17.07
C LEU A 220 -3.73 -5.81 16.22
N PRO A 221 -5.00 -5.85 15.76
CA PRO A 221 -5.53 -6.94 14.93
C PRO A 221 -5.08 -6.81 13.46
N ILE A 222 -3.77 -6.71 13.26
CA ILE A 222 -3.09 -6.65 11.97
C ILE A 222 -2.23 -7.91 11.90
N SER A 223 -2.37 -8.70 10.84
CA SER A 223 -1.68 -9.99 10.70
C SER A 223 -0.15 -9.85 10.74
N ASP A 224 0.48 -10.44 11.74
CA ASP A 224 1.94 -10.41 11.91
C ASP A 224 2.68 -11.19 10.82
N GLY A 225 3.53 -10.49 10.07
CA GLY A 225 4.42 -11.12 9.10
C GLY A 225 3.68 -11.81 7.95
N LYS A 226 2.47 -11.34 7.63
CA LYS A 226 1.58 -11.92 6.61
C LYS A 226 1.21 -10.91 5.52
N LEU A 227 2.08 -9.93 5.30
CA LEU A 227 1.93 -8.90 4.28
C LEU A 227 1.63 -9.50 2.90
N GLU A 228 2.41 -10.51 2.54
CA GLU A 228 2.34 -11.24 1.28
C GLU A 228 1.03 -12.00 1.12
N LEU A 229 0.40 -12.47 2.20
CA LEU A 229 -0.92 -13.11 2.14
C LEU A 229 -2.00 -12.10 1.76
N GLN A 230 -1.97 -10.89 2.32
CA GLN A 230 -2.93 -9.85 2.00
C GLN A 230 -2.73 -9.30 0.58
N ALA A 231 -1.48 -9.12 0.15
CA ALA A 231 -1.16 -8.77 -1.23
C ALA A 231 -1.61 -9.87 -2.21
N ALA A 232 -1.39 -11.15 -1.87
CA ALA A 232 -1.87 -12.28 -2.66
C ALA A 232 -3.40 -12.36 -2.67
N ALA A 233 -4.08 -12.08 -1.55
CA ALA A 233 -5.54 -12.03 -1.46
C ALA A 233 -6.14 -10.95 -2.37
N LEU A 234 -5.54 -9.76 -2.39
CA LEU A 234 -5.90 -8.66 -3.30
C LEU A 234 -5.75 -9.07 -4.76
N PHE A 235 -4.59 -9.64 -5.13
CA PHE A 235 -4.34 -10.06 -6.49
C PHE A 235 -5.23 -11.24 -6.91
N HIS A 236 -5.50 -12.19 -6.01
CA HIS A 236 -6.40 -13.30 -6.26
C HIS A 236 -7.84 -12.81 -6.46
N PHE A 237 -8.33 -11.91 -5.60
CA PHE A 237 -9.63 -11.27 -5.78
C PHE A 237 -9.72 -10.61 -7.16
N SER A 238 -8.69 -9.85 -7.52
CA SER A 238 -8.64 -9.21 -8.82
C SER A 238 -8.72 -10.21 -9.98
N CYS A 239 -7.89 -11.26 -9.95
CA CYS A 239 -7.92 -12.29 -10.96
C CYS A 239 -9.33 -12.89 -11.06
N ALA A 240 -9.94 -13.26 -9.94
CA ALA A 240 -11.27 -13.87 -9.93
C ALA A 240 -12.35 -12.92 -10.50
N ALA A 241 -12.22 -11.61 -10.25
CA ALA A 241 -13.12 -10.60 -10.79
C ALA A 241 -12.94 -10.37 -12.29
N THR A 242 -11.76 -10.65 -12.85
CA THR A 242 -11.37 -10.24 -14.22
C THR A 242 -11.19 -11.40 -15.19
N MET A 243 -10.88 -12.61 -14.70
CA MET A 243 -10.47 -13.77 -15.49
C MET A 243 -11.21 -15.05 -15.05
N PRO A 244 -11.28 -16.08 -15.91
CA PRO A 244 -11.84 -17.37 -15.52
C PRO A 244 -11.15 -17.94 -14.29
N PHE A 245 -11.94 -18.41 -13.32
CA PHE A 245 -11.43 -18.83 -12.00
C PHE A 245 -10.33 -19.91 -12.06
N VAL A 246 -10.39 -20.82 -13.04
CA VAL A 246 -9.34 -21.85 -13.27
C VAL A 246 -7.95 -21.26 -13.53
N LEU A 247 -7.90 -20.11 -14.22
CA LEU A 247 -6.63 -19.41 -14.45
C LEU A 247 -6.11 -18.83 -13.14
N CYS A 248 -7.01 -18.31 -12.29
CA CYS A 248 -6.65 -17.74 -11.00
C CYS A 248 -6.16 -18.80 -10.01
N GLU A 249 -6.84 -19.94 -9.93
CA GLU A 249 -6.36 -21.12 -9.18
C GLU A 249 -4.98 -21.57 -9.67
N THR A 250 -4.74 -21.56 -10.99
CA THR A 250 -3.44 -21.92 -11.56
C THR A 250 -2.35 -20.92 -11.17
N VAL A 251 -2.61 -19.62 -11.33
CA VAL A 251 -1.64 -18.57 -10.98
C VAL A 251 -1.35 -18.58 -9.47
N MET A 252 -2.38 -18.74 -8.63
CA MET A 252 -2.19 -18.82 -7.18
C MET A 252 -1.47 -20.10 -6.77
N GLY A 253 -1.74 -21.24 -7.42
CA GLY A 253 -0.99 -22.47 -7.17
C GLY A 253 0.51 -22.34 -7.48
N LEU A 254 0.88 -21.48 -8.44
CA LEU A 254 2.28 -21.17 -8.75
C LEU A 254 2.92 -20.19 -7.76
N LEU A 255 2.15 -19.22 -7.25
CA LEU A 255 2.65 -18.20 -6.33
C LEU A 255 2.64 -18.63 -4.86
N ALA A 256 1.69 -19.47 -4.46
CA ALA A 256 1.48 -19.88 -3.07
C ALA A 256 2.75 -20.44 -2.39
N PRO A 257 3.60 -21.26 -3.05
CA PRO A 257 4.82 -21.77 -2.41
C PRO A 257 5.81 -20.69 -1.95
N ALA A 258 5.69 -19.45 -2.44
CA ALA A 258 6.53 -18.32 -2.02
C ALA A 258 5.94 -17.52 -0.84
N LEU A 259 4.75 -17.87 -0.34
CA LEU A 259 4.08 -17.19 0.77
C LEU A 259 4.39 -17.86 2.11
N SER A 260 4.25 -17.15 3.23
CA SER A 260 4.43 -17.74 4.57
C SER A 260 3.39 -18.80 4.93
N ASP A 261 2.15 -18.65 4.43
CA ASP A 261 1.04 -19.59 4.67
C ASP A 261 0.29 -19.91 3.37
N PRO A 262 0.88 -20.76 2.49
CA PRO A 262 0.21 -21.22 1.28
C PRO A 262 -1.14 -21.90 1.55
N SER A 263 -1.26 -22.57 2.70
CA SER A 263 -2.45 -23.36 3.05
C SER A 263 -3.64 -22.46 3.31
N PHE A 264 -3.46 -21.32 3.99
CA PHE A 264 -4.52 -20.34 4.14
C PHE A 264 -5.02 -19.84 2.77
N LEU A 265 -4.10 -19.47 1.86
CA LEU A 265 -4.50 -18.94 0.56
C LEU A 265 -5.26 -20.00 -0.26
N ILE A 266 -4.73 -21.22 -0.36
CA ILE A 266 -5.27 -22.27 -1.24
C ILE A 266 -6.47 -22.99 -0.63
N ASP A 267 -6.41 -23.37 0.65
CA ASP A 267 -7.39 -24.25 1.27
C ASP A 267 -8.52 -23.48 1.98
N VAL A 268 -8.30 -22.21 2.35
CA VAL A 268 -9.27 -21.40 3.12
C VAL A 268 -9.80 -20.23 2.29
N TYR A 269 -8.93 -19.35 1.80
CA TYR A 269 -9.34 -18.13 1.10
C TYR A 269 -9.86 -18.40 -0.32
N THR A 270 -9.23 -19.30 -1.08
CA THR A 270 -9.64 -19.61 -2.46
C THR A 270 -11.06 -20.18 -2.57
N PRO A 271 -11.48 -21.18 -1.77
CA PRO A 271 -12.86 -21.67 -1.79
C PRO A 271 -13.87 -20.57 -1.42
N GLU A 272 -13.51 -19.72 -0.48
CA GLU A 272 -14.36 -18.61 -0.06
C GLU A 272 -14.53 -17.57 -1.18
N LEU A 273 -13.43 -17.17 -1.81
CA LEU A 273 -13.44 -16.28 -2.96
C LEU A 273 -14.25 -16.86 -4.13
N LYS A 274 -14.24 -18.18 -4.33
CA LYS A 274 -15.06 -18.86 -5.35
C LYS A 274 -16.55 -18.67 -5.09
N THR A 275 -16.97 -18.80 -3.84
CA THR A 275 -18.36 -18.55 -3.41
C THR A 275 -18.76 -17.10 -3.68
N VAL A 276 -17.90 -16.15 -3.31
CA VAL A 276 -18.09 -14.72 -3.57
C VAL A 276 -18.17 -14.43 -5.07
N ALA A 277 -17.26 -14.98 -5.86
CA ALA A 277 -17.21 -14.78 -7.30
C ALA A 277 -18.49 -15.30 -8.00
N GLN A 278 -19.02 -16.44 -7.56
CA GLN A 278 -20.29 -16.96 -8.05
C GLN A 278 -21.47 -16.04 -7.69
N ALA A 279 -21.54 -15.57 -6.44
CA ALA A 279 -22.59 -14.66 -5.99
C ALA A 279 -22.60 -13.34 -6.77
N GLU A 280 -21.41 -12.79 -7.03
CA GLU A 280 -21.20 -11.54 -7.77
C GLU A 280 -21.29 -11.70 -9.29
N ASN A 281 -21.43 -12.93 -9.80
CA ASN A 281 -21.48 -13.26 -11.24
C ASN A 281 -20.16 -12.88 -11.95
N PHE A 282 -19.02 -13.08 -11.31
CA PHE A 282 -17.69 -12.94 -11.91
C PHE A 282 -17.32 -14.16 -12.77
N PRO A 283 -16.35 -14.02 -13.70
CA PRO A 283 -15.60 -12.81 -14.04
C PRO A 283 -16.41 -11.78 -14.82
N MET A 284 -15.95 -10.53 -14.79
CA MET A 284 -16.42 -9.48 -15.68
C MET A 284 -16.19 -9.84 -17.17
N PRO A 285 -16.93 -9.22 -18.10
CA PRO A 285 -16.67 -9.41 -19.53
C PRO A 285 -15.23 -9.04 -19.90
N LEU A 286 -14.62 -9.80 -20.81
CA LEU A 286 -13.20 -9.69 -21.17
C LEU A 286 -12.76 -8.26 -21.53
N ARG A 287 -13.63 -7.47 -22.18
CA ARG A 287 -13.36 -6.06 -22.53
C ARG A 287 -13.07 -5.18 -21.30
N THR A 288 -13.71 -5.46 -20.17
CA THR A 288 -13.51 -4.74 -18.91
C THR A 288 -12.48 -5.47 -18.04
N GLY A 289 -12.54 -6.80 -17.99
CA GLY A 289 -11.68 -7.63 -17.14
C GLY A 289 -10.21 -7.61 -17.57
N LEU A 290 -9.91 -7.80 -18.85
CA LEU A 290 -8.52 -7.95 -19.33
C LEU A 290 -7.63 -6.73 -19.04
N PRO A 291 -8.05 -5.48 -19.31
CA PRO A 291 -7.24 -4.31 -18.95
C PRO A 291 -6.93 -4.23 -17.45
N LEU A 292 -7.90 -4.53 -16.59
CA LEU A 292 -7.73 -4.52 -15.14
C LEU A 292 -6.84 -5.66 -14.65
N PHE A 293 -6.93 -6.83 -15.28
CA PHE A 293 -6.04 -7.95 -15.00
C PHE A 293 -4.59 -7.59 -15.35
N CYS A 294 -4.35 -7.02 -16.55
CA CYS A 294 -3.04 -6.56 -16.97
C CYS A 294 -2.49 -5.47 -16.04
N GLN A 295 -3.34 -4.55 -15.60
CA GLN A 295 -2.96 -3.52 -14.63
C GLN A 295 -2.56 -4.13 -13.28
N GLY A 296 -3.37 -5.05 -12.74
CA GLY A 296 -3.05 -5.73 -11.48
C GLY A 296 -1.78 -6.57 -11.56
N LEU A 297 -1.59 -7.29 -12.67
CA LEU A 297 -0.38 -8.03 -12.96
C LEU A 297 0.83 -7.10 -12.99
N SER A 298 0.71 -5.92 -13.61
CA SER A 298 1.80 -4.95 -13.63
C SER A 298 2.13 -4.40 -12.26
N VAL A 299 1.13 -4.05 -11.45
CA VAL A 299 1.33 -3.59 -10.06
C VAL A 299 2.00 -4.69 -9.23
N MET A 300 1.56 -5.94 -9.38
CA MET A 300 2.16 -7.09 -8.69
C MET A 300 3.60 -7.32 -9.12
N ILE A 301 3.90 -7.30 -10.43
CA ILE A 301 5.28 -7.46 -10.92
C ILE A 301 6.15 -6.29 -10.45
N GLY A 302 5.63 -5.06 -10.42
CA GLY A 302 6.33 -3.91 -9.86
C GLY A 302 6.66 -4.09 -8.38
N PHE A 303 5.72 -4.63 -7.60
CA PHE A 303 5.95 -4.96 -6.19
C PHE A 303 6.98 -6.09 -6.04
N ILE A 304 6.87 -7.19 -6.77
CA ILE A 304 7.88 -8.28 -6.79
C ILE A 304 9.25 -7.76 -7.21
N TYR A 305 9.29 -6.85 -8.19
CA TYR A 305 10.52 -6.22 -8.64
C TYR A 305 11.15 -5.36 -7.54
N SER A 306 10.36 -4.66 -6.72
CA SER A 306 10.88 -3.95 -5.55
C SER A 306 11.60 -4.90 -4.59
N ILE A 307 11.05 -6.10 -4.33
CA ILE A 307 11.64 -7.11 -3.43
C ILE A 307 13.05 -7.55 -3.89
N VAL A 308 13.39 -7.45 -5.18
CA VAL A 308 14.76 -7.71 -5.67
C VAL A 308 15.81 -6.83 -4.98
N PHE A 309 15.38 -5.64 -4.55
CA PHE A 309 16.21 -4.66 -3.85
C PHE A 309 16.13 -4.78 -2.33
N GLN A 310 15.23 -5.60 -1.81
CA GLN A 310 15.12 -5.86 -0.38
C GLN A 310 16.27 -6.76 0.06
N GLU A 311 17.15 -6.21 0.89
CA GLU A 311 18.27 -6.96 1.47
C GLU A 311 17.73 -8.19 2.21
N LYS A 312 18.32 -9.36 1.93
CA LYS A 312 18.00 -10.71 2.48
C LYS A 312 16.85 -11.51 1.83
N PHE A 313 15.95 -10.92 1.04
CA PHE A 313 14.85 -11.73 0.47
C PHE A 313 15.36 -12.70 -0.60
N LEU A 314 16.30 -12.25 -1.42
CA LEU A 314 17.00 -13.11 -2.36
C LEU A 314 18.38 -13.45 -1.78
N PRO A 315 18.79 -14.73 -1.71
CA PRO A 315 20.13 -15.15 -1.30
C PRO A 315 21.17 -14.86 -2.40
N LEU A 316 21.07 -13.69 -3.02
CA LEU A 316 21.90 -13.18 -4.09
C LEU A 316 22.85 -12.10 -3.59
N GLY A 317 23.15 -12.04 -2.28
CA GLY A 317 23.96 -10.98 -1.65
C GLY A 317 25.22 -10.62 -2.45
N VAL A 318 25.96 -11.61 -2.92
CA VAL A 318 27.17 -11.41 -3.76
C VAL A 318 26.88 -10.65 -5.06
N VAL A 319 25.70 -10.85 -5.64
CA VAL A 319 25.23 -10.19 -6.86
C VAL A 319 24.65 -8.81 -6.52
N THR A 320 23.78 -8.68 -5.52
CA THR A 320 23.13 -7.41 -5.16
C THR A 320 24.10 -6.39 -4.58
N ASP A 321 25.15 -6.84 -3.92
CA ASP A 321 26.16 -5.98 -3.30
C ASP A 321 27.26 -5.54 -4.29
N SER A 322 27.26 -6.09 -5.50
CA SER A 322 28.18 -5.69 -6.56
C SER A 322 27.79 -4.31 -7.10
N ALA A 323 28.75 -3.37 -7.09
CA ALA A 323 28.59 -2.07 -7.73
C ALA A 323 28.20 -2.19 -9.22
N ILE A 324 28.67 -3.24 -9.91
CA ILE A 324 28.32 -3.52 -11.32
C ILE A 324 26.83 -3.87 -11.44
N PHE A 325 26.32 -4.72 -10.55
CA PHE A 325 24.89 -5.06 -10.56
C PHE A 325 24.04 -3.84 -10.22
N ARG A 326 24.40 -3.06 -9.19
CA ARG A 326 23.68 -1.81 -8.86
C ARG A 326 23.67 -0.84 -10.05
N ALA A 327 24.80 -0.65 -10.73
CA ALA A 327 24.87 0.19 -11.92
C ALA A 327 24.03 -0.35 -13.08
N PHE A 328 24.08 -1.67 -13.33
CA PHE A 328 23.27 -2.32 -14.35
C PHE A 328 21.78 -2.18 -14.06
N VAL A 329 21.35 -2.51 -12.84
CA VAL A 329 19.95 -2.43 -12.43
C VAL A 329 19.44 -0.99 -12.48
N SER A 330 20.23 -0.03 -11.99
CA SER A 330 19.92 1.40 -12.11
C SER A 330 19.75 1.83 -13.59
N ALA A 331 20.57 1.31 -14.51
CA ALA A 331 20.47 1.59 -15.94
C ALA A 331 19.27 0.91 -16.63
N ILE A 332 18.87 -0.30 -16.22
CA ILE A 332 17.71 -0.99 -16.81
C ILE A 332 16.38 -0.60 -16.16
N ASN A 333 16.42 -0.03 -14.95
CA ASN A 333 15.22 0.31 -14.19
C ASN A 333 14.22 1.18 -15.01
N PRO A 334 14.64 2.24 -15.72
CA PRO A 334 13.71 3.01 -16.57
C PRO A 334 13.04 2.18 -17.67
N LEU A 335 13.72 1.16 -18.20
CA LEU A 335 13.15 0.26 -19.22
C LEU A 335 12.14 -0.70 -18.61
N VAL A 336 12.44 -1.24 -17.42
CA VAL A 336 11.53 -2.11 -16.67
C VAL A 336 10.27 -1.34 -16.30
N GLU A 337 10.41 -0.13 -15.77
CA GLU A 337 9.29 0.76 -15.44
C GLU A 337 8.50 1.20 -16.69
N GLY A 338 9.20 1.51 -17.79
CA GLY A 338 8.57 1.77 -19.07
C GLY A 338 7.76 0.57 -19.57
N GLY A 339 8.27 -0.64 -19.38
CA GLY A 339 7.58 -1.89 -19.67
C GLY A 339 6.31 -2.07 -18.85
N PHE A 340 6.38 -1.84 -17.53
CA PHE A 340 5.20 -1.87 -16.66
C PHE A 340 4.13 -0.90 -17.14
N ARG A 341 4.50 0.34 -17.46
CA ARG A 341 3.56 1.36 -17.97
C ARG A 341 2.84 1.00 -19.26
N LEU A 342 3.39 0.09 -20.07
CA LEU A 342 2.65 -0.42 -21.25
C LEU A 342 1.43 -1.25 -20.86
N PHE A 343 1.46 -1.85 -19.66
CA PHE A 343 0.41 -2.73 -19.16
C PHE A 343 -0.57 -2.02 -18.20
N HIS A 344 -0.28 -0.81 -17.73
CA HIS A 344 -1.23 -0.01 -16.95
C HIS A 344 -1.23 1.47 -17.32
N ASN A 345 -2.42 2.05 -17.41
CA ASN A 345 -2.61 3.49 -17.61
C ASN A 345 -2.71 4.24 -16.27
N ILE A 346 -1.94 3.82 -15.26
CA ILE A 346 -1.81 4.62 -14.04
C ILE A 346 -0.96 5.82 -14.44
N ARG A 347 -1.64 6.92 -14.80
CA ARG A 347 -0.98 8.18 -15.06
C ARG A 347 -0.27 8.57 -13.78
N ASN A 348 1.04 8.49 -13.85
CA ASN A 348 1.87 8.94 -12.78
C ASN A 348 1.64 10.45 -12.68
N SER A 349 1.08 10.94 -11.57
CA SER A 349 0.79 12.37 -11.34
C SER A 349 2.07 13.18 -11.11
N GLU A 350 3.17 12.75 -11.72
CA GLU A 350 4.54 13.20 -11.55
C GLU A 350 4.66 14.68 -11.87
N LYS A 351 4.42 15.52 -10.87
CA LYS A 351 4.84 16.91 -10.92
C LYS A 351 6.34 17.03 -10.70
N LYS A 352 6.97 16.14 -9.91
CA LYS A 352 8.44 16.06 -9.69
C LYS A 352 8.91 14.65 -9.23
N GLY A 353 10.17 14.31 -9.50
CA GLY A 353 10.99 13.35 -8.75
C GLY A 353 10.93 11.85 -9.12
N TYR A 354 9.74 11.26 -9.30
CA TYR A 354 9.64 9.79 -9.46
C TYR A 354 10.06 9.26 -10.83
N ASN A 355 9.95 10.08 -11.88
CA ASN A 355 10.37 9.72 -13.23
C ASN A 355 11.83 10.08 -13.47
N GLY A 356 12.74 9.22 -13.03
CA GLY A 356 14.18 9.40 -13.22
C GLY A 356 15.01 9.30 -11.95
N ASN A 357 14.40 8.94 -10.81
CA ASN A 357 15.09 8.67 -9.53
C ASN A 357 15.89 9.87 -8.98
N LYS A 358 15.52 11.10 -9.34
CA LYS A 358 16.17 12.32 -8.85
C LYS A 358 15.26 13.04 -7.89
N ASP A 359 15.81 13.60 -6.82
CA ASP A 359 15.10 14.50 -5.91
C ASP A 359 13.79 13.91 -5.32
N VAL A 360 13.73 12.58 -5.18
CA VAL A 360 12.57 11.90 -4.56
C VAL A 360 12.60 12.05 -3.03
N TYR A 361 13.81 12.11 -2.49
CA TYR A 361 14.13 12.29 -1.08
C TYR A 361 15.54 12.92 -0.98
N PRO A 362 15.89 13.52 0.17
CA PRO A 362 17.22 14.08 0.39
C PRO A 362 18.34 13.07 0.12
N GLY A 363 19.30 13.41 -0.75
CA GLY A 363 20.41 12.51 -1.08
C GLY A 363 20.09 11.33 -2.02
N ALA A 364 18.94 11.33 -2.70
CA ALA A 364 18.54 10.24 -3.61
C ALA A 364 19.61 9.88 -4.66
N ASP A 365 20.28 10.86 -5.25
CA ASP A 365 21.34 10.66 -6.25
C ASP A 365 22.57 9.92 -5.69
N PHE A 366 22.85 10.08 -4.39
CA PHE A 366 23.89 9.34 -3.69
C PHE A 366 23.38 7.97 -3.28
N CYS A 367 22.26 7.89 -2.57
CA CYS A 367 21.78 6.65 -1.98
C CYS A 367 21.41 5.60 -3.00
N ASN A 368 20.78 5.98 -4.12
CA ASN A 368 20.43 5.06 -5.19
C ASN A 368 21.63 4.35 -5.85
N LYS A 369 22.86 4.84 -5.65
CA LYS A 369 24.10 4.22 -6.14
C LYS A 369 24.79 3.35 -5.09
N HIS A 370 24.57 3.65 -3.81
CA HIS A 370 25.31 3.08 -2.68
C HIS A 370 24.49 2.10 -1.84
N SER A 371 23.16 2.16 -1.93
CA SER A 371 22.24 1.30 -1.20
C SER A 371 21.17 0.73 -2.14
N ALA A 372 21.11 -0.60 -2.23
CA ALA A 372 20.02 -1.27 -2.93
C ALA A 372 18.71 -1.08 -2.15
N HIS A 373 18.78 -1.11 -0.82
CA HIS A 373 17.61 -0.98 0.04
C HIS A 373 16.99 0.43 -0.02
N ALA A 374 17.78 1.48 -0.24
CA ALA A 374 17.24 2.81 -0.54
C ALA A 374 16.41 2.85 -1.85
N LEU A 375 16.82 2.07 -2.87
CA LEU A 375 15.99 1.87 -4.08
C LEU A 375 14.72 1.09 -3.75
N TRP A 376 14.79 0.08 -2.86
CA TRP A 376 13.60 -0.63 -2.38
C TRP A 376 12.59 0.35 -1.79
N HIS A 377 12.97 1.24 -0.86
CA HIS A 377 12.05 2.24 -0.29
C HIS A 377 11.38 3.09 -1.36
N GLN A 378 12.14 3.59 -2.33
CA GLN A 378 11.60 4.41 -3.41
C GLN A 378 10.57 3.62 -4.27
N LYS A 379 10.88 2.37 -4.62
CA LYS A 379 10.00 1.51 -5.42
C LYS A 379 8.78 1.05 -4.63
N ALA A 380 8.96 0.69 -3.37
CA ALA A 380 7.89 0.31 -2.45
C ALA A 380 6.93 1.49 -2.26
N ALA A 381 7.44 2.71 -2.02
CA ALA A 381 6.63 3.91 -1.93
C ALA A 381 5.75 4.10 -3.18
N SER A 382 6.31 3.98 -4.39
CA SER A 382 5.50 4.10 -5.62
C SER A 382 4.52 2.94 -5.78
N GLY A 383 4.96 1.71 -5.53
CA GLY A 383 4.15 0.51 -5.64
C GLY A 383 2.94 0.53 -4.70
N LEU A 384 3.10 0.98 -3.45
CA LEU A 384 1.99 1.13 -2.50
C LEU A 384 0.96 2.15 -2.98
N PHE A 385 1.38 3.29 -3.53
CA PHE A 385 0.45 4.23 -4.15
C PHE A 385 -0.28 3.60 -5.34
N GLU A 386 0.43 2.89 -6.22
CA GLU A 386 -0.14 2.22 -7.39
C GLU A 386 -1.13 1.12 -7.01
N ILE A 387 -0.88 0.41 -5.90
CA ILE A 387 -1.81 -0.54 -5.29
C ILE A 387 -3.13 0.14 -4.91
N PHE A 388 -3.09 1.35 -4.32
CA PHE A 388 -4.31 2.09 -4.00
C PHE A 388 -5.05 2.58 -5.25
N VAL A 389 -4.33 3.09 -6.25
CA VAL A 389 -4.96 3.45 -7.54
C VAL A 389 -5.62 2.24 -8.16
N TYR A 390 -4.95 1.09 -8.11
CA TYR A 390 -5.50 -0.15 -8.61
C TYR A 390 -6.75 -0.60 -7.83
N ALA A 391 -6.73 -0.48 -6.51
CA ALA A 391 -7.87 -0.75 -5.65
C ALA A 391 -9.09 0.13 -6.03
N ASP A 392 -8.89 1.40 -6.36
CA ASP A 392 -9.95 2.31 -6.82
C ASP A 392 -10.50 1.89 -8.19
N ASP A 393 -9.62 1.56 -9.14
CA ASP A 393 -9.99 1.15 -10.49
C ASP A 393 -10.77 -0.17 -10.52
N ILE A 394 -10.36 -1.17 -9.72
CA ILE A 394 -11.11 -2.42 -9.63
C ILE A 394 -12.45 -2.22 -8.91
N ASN A 395 -12.51 -1.38 -7.87
CA ASN A 395 -13.74 -1.08 -7.17
C ASN A 395 -14.76 -0.41 -8.09
N GLU A 396 -14.31 0.56 -8.91
CA GLU A 396 -15.13 1.20 -9.94
C GLU A 396 -15.72 0.17 -10.89
N ALA A 397 -14.86 -0.68 -11.46
CA ALA A 397 -15.26 -1.67 -12.44
C ALA A 397 -16.27 -2.68 -11.86
N VAL A 398 -16.07 -3.13 -10.63
CA VAL A 398 -17.00 -4.02 -9.94
C VAL A 398 -18.35 -3.33 -9.71
N ARG A 399 -18.37 -2.07 -9.23
CA ARG A 399 -19.61 -1.31 -9.03
C ARG A 399 -20.40 -1.18 -10.33
N ASP A 400 -19.73 -0.81 -11.41
CA ASP A 400 -20.38 -0.59 -12.70
C ASP A 400 -20.84 -1.89 -13.36
N TYR A 401 -20.07 -2.96 -13.18
CA TYR A 401 -20.49 -4.29 -13.58
C TYR A 401 -21.75 -4.75 -12.84
N GLN A 402 -21.78 -4.63 -11.51
CA GLN A 402 -22.93 -4.99 -10.69
C GLN A 402 -24.19 -4.19 -11.06
N LYS A 403 -24.06 -2.88 -11.32
CA LYS A 403 -25.17 -2.05 -11.83
C LYS A 403 -25.72 -2.61 -13.14
N THR A 404 -24.83 -2.97 -14.06
CA THR A 404 -25.20 -3.53 -15.37
C THR A 404 -25.91 -4.89 -15.24
N VAL A 405 -25.39 -5.79 -14.40
CA VAL A 405 -26.00 -7.11 -14.16
C VAL A 405 -27.37 -6.97 -13.51
N LYS A 406 -27.50 -6.13 -12.47
CA LYS A 406 -28.80 -5.86 -11.80
C LYS A 406 -29.81 -5.25 -12.77
N GLY A 407 -29.39 -4.28 -13.59
CA GLY A 407 -30.23 -3.67 -14.62
C GLY A 407 -30.75 -4.68 -15.65
N ARG A 408 -29.91 -5.61 -16.11
CA ARG A 408 -30.32 -6.69 -17.02
C ARG A 408 -31.33 -7.65 -16.36
N LYS A 409 -31.10 -8.06 -15.11
CA LYS A 409 -32.03 -8.92 -14.36
C LYS A 409 -33.40 -8.26 -14.19
N LEU A 410 -33.43 -6.97 -13.85
CA LEU A 410 -34.67 -6.20 -13.73
C LEU A 410 -35.40 -6.06 -15.08
N SER A 411 -34.68 -5.75 -16.15
CA SER A 411 -35.25 -5.66 -17.50
C SER A 411 -35.81 -7.00 -17.97
N ALA A 412 -35.14 -8.12 -17.68
CA ALA A 412 -35.62 -9.46 -18.01
C ALA A 412 -36.91 -9.78 -17.25
N LEU A 413 -36.95 -9.51 -15.93
CA LEU A 413 -38.13 -9.68 -15.10
C LEU A 413 -39.32 -8.86 -15.61
N GLN A 414 -39.09 -7.59 -15.96
CA GLN A 414 -40.11 -6.70 -16.51
C GLN A 414 -40.63 -7.18 -17.87
N SER A 415 -39.78 -7.74 -18.71
CA SER A 415 -40.19 -8.35 -19.98
C SER A 415 -41.02 -9.62 -19.75
N THR A 416 -40.64 -10.48 -18.81
CA THR A 416 -41.43 -11.67 -18.42
C THR A 416 -42.79 -11.29 -17.84
N LEU A 417 -42.85 -10.30 -16.95
CA LEU A 417 -44.11 -9.80 -16.38
C LEU A 417 -45.03 -9.18 -17.42
N ARG A 418 -44.48 -8.43 -18.39
CA ARG A 418 -45.26 -7.90 -19.52
C ARG A 418 -45.81 -9.03 -20.40
N TRP A 419 -45.00 -10.03 -20.69
CA TRP A 419 -45.43 -11.21 -21.45
C TRP A 419 -46.56 -11.96 -20.73
N LEU A 420 -46.42 -12.23 -19.42
CA LEU A 420 -47.45 -12.87 -18.60
C LEU A 420 -48.76 -12.08 -18.54
N ARG A 421 -48.70 -10.73 -18.48
CA ARG A 421 -49.91 -9.89 -18.55
C ARG A 421 -50.58 -9.95 -19.92
N SER A 422 -49.80 -9.97 -21.00
CA SER A 422 -50.35 -10.07 -22.35
C SER A 422 -51.02 -11.41 -22.63
N THR A 423 -50.49 -12.51 -22.09
CA THR A 423 -51.09 -13.84 -22.23
C THR A 423 -52.32 -14.00 -21.34
N ALA A 424 -52.30 -13.48 -20.11
CA ALA A 424 -53.46 -13.51 -19.22
C ALA A 424 -54.66 -12.69 -19.76
N GLY A 425 -54.40 -11.55 -20.41
CA GLY A 425 -55.46 -10.72 -21.03
C GLY A 425 -56.05 -11.30 -22.33
N SER A 426 -55.45 -12.36 -22.88
CA SER A 426 -55.97 -13.08 -24.06
C SER A 426 -56.87 -14.27 -23.70
N ILE A 427 -57.04 -14.57 -22.42
CA ILE A 427 -58.12 -15.44 -21.94
C ILE A 427 -59.37 -14.57 -21.95
N SER A 428 -60.05 -14.53 -23.10
CA SER A 428 -61.41 -14.00 -23.22
C SER A 428 -62.23 -14.55 -22.07
N GLU A 429 -62.84 -13.67 -21.27
CA GLU A 429 -63.86 -14.08 -20.30
C GLU A 429 -64.81 -15.04 -21.01
N PRO A 430 -65.11 -16.21 -20.43
CA PRO A 430 -66.08 -17.11 -21.02
C PRO A 430 -67.36 -16.29 -21.24
N GLU A 431 -67.73 -16.13 -22.52
CA GLU A 431 -69.01 -15.56 -22.93
C GLU A 431 -70.07 -16.16 -22.01
N SER A 432 -70.65 -15.32 -21.15
CA SER A 432 -71.72 -15.75 -20.27
C SER A 432 -72.85 -16.22 -21.16
N GLN A 433 -72.98 -17.54 -21.33
CA GLN A 433 -74.11 -18.13 -22.02
C GLN A 433 -75.36 -17.74 -21.22
N ASP A 434 -76.10 -16.78 -21.77
CA ASP A 434 -77.43 -16.41 -21.32
C ASP A 434 -78.32 -17.65 -21.45
N SER A 435 -78.57 -18.29 -20.31
CA SER A 435 -79.53 -19.39 -20.22
C SER A 435 -80.94 -18.78 -20.12
N SER A 436 -81.54 -18.50 -21.28
CA SER A 436 -82.97 -18.24 -21.37
C SER A 436 -83.74 -19.53 -21.12
N VAL A 437 -84.28 -19.66 -19.92
CA VAL A 437 -85.28 -20.65 -19.51
C VAL A 437 -86.64 -20.29 -20.13
N GLN A 438 -87.22 -21.19 -20.93
CA GLN A 438 -88.66 -21.34 -21.13
C GLN A 438 -89.02 -22.82 -21.25
#